data_AF-A6ENS9-F1
#
_entry.id   AF-A6ENS9-F1
#
_cell.length_a   1.000
_cell.length_b   1.000
_cell.length_c   1.000
_cell.angle_alpha   90.00
_cell.angle_beta   90.00
_cell.angle_gamma   90.00
#
_symmetry.space_group_name_H-M   'P 1'
#
loop_
_entity.id
_entity.type
_entity.pdbx_description
1 polymer ?
#
loop_
_entity_poly.entity_id
_entity_poly.type
_entity_poly.pdbx_seq_one_letter_code
_entity_poly.pdbx_strand_id
1 'polypeptide(L)'
;MAVLNKEYNKFDKEIKLNQARKDSLTTSRKELRKKIKKWFKENKQDEIQPKFHSQGSYEMNTTINPIVEYDSDGNALRKYDLDDGVYFIYSKEGDTKQSINTWHEWVFKATENHTGKNSIKKTTCVRVVFSDGHHVDLPIYYKEDGTIELAHKSKDWLLSDPKKFYEWFNKEKKSRSRLEAIVRCLKAWKNFRELKNSNLKLPSGFELTILATNNYCDADNLDEAFRKTIIAIDKELNKYGGFICLRPTTPENEDIFEGYSETRKNDFLSTFKNLKDDCIKASEEKNFKKASEILIDKQFGSRFPKGEDKDEQSKSNALKESLALATIKPKPYAS
;
A
#
# COMPACT_ATOMS: atom_id res chain seq x y z
N MET A 1 14.11 -27.64 -4.10
CA MET A 1 13.33 -26.99 -3.02
C MET A 1 12.09 -26.37 -3.62
N ALA A 2 10.97 -26.34 -2.90
CA ALA A 2 9.70 -25.84 -3.45
C ALA A 2 9.78 -24.32 -3.69
N VAL A 3 9.71 -23.92 -4.97
CA VAL A 3 9.63 -22.50 -5.37
C VAL A 3 8.17 -22.12 -5.57
N LEU A 4 7.64 -21.27 -4.69
CA LEU A 4 6.23 -20.86 -4.63
C LEU A 4 5.89 -19.71 -5.59
N ASN A 5 6.64 -19.54 -6.69
CA ASN A 5 6.43 -18.43 -7.63
C ASN A 5 5.00 -18.42 -8.21
N LYS A 6 4.42 -19.59 -8.50
CA LYS A 6 3.04 -19.69 -8.99
C LYS A 6 2.06 -19.16 -7.95
N GLU A 7 2.28 -19.52 -6.68
CA GLU A 7 1.45 -19.14 -5.54
C GLU A 7 1.58 -17.64 -5.24
N TYR A 8 2.80 -17.08 -5.23
CA TYR A 8 3.02 -15.64 -5.05
C TYR A 8 2.40 -14.79 -6.17
N ASN A 9 2.50 -15.22 -7.44
CA ASN A 9 1.87 -14.49 -8.55
C ASN A 9 0.33 -14.53 -8.46
N LYS A 10 -0.24 -15.67 -8.05
CA LYS A 10 -1.68 -15.78 -7.77
C LYS A 10 -2.09 -14.91 -6.60
N PHE A 11 -1.30 -14.89 -5.52
CA PHE A 11 -1.53 -14.05 -4.36
C PHE A 11 -1.52 -12.56 -4.73
N ASP A 12 -0.51 -12.10 -5.47
CA ASP A 12 -0.46 -10.71 -5.96
C ASP A 12 -1.69 -10.36 -6.79
N LYS A 13 -2.13 -11.27 -7.68
CA LYS A 13 -3.34 -11.08 -8.48
C LYS A 13 -4.61 -10.99 -7.62
N GLU A 14 -4.71 -11.79 -6.57
CA GLU A 14 -5.85 -11.81 -5.65
C GLU A 14 -5.93 -10.55 -4.78
N ILE A 15 -4.79 -10.10 -4.24
CA ILE A 15 -4.74 -8.90 -3.41
C ILE A 15 -4.78 -7.62 -4.23
N LYS A 16 -4.47 -7.64 -5.53
CA LYS A 16 -4.52 -6.45 -6.39
C LYS A 16 -5.96 -6.03 -6.71
N LEU A 17 -6.21 -4.72 -6.73
CA LEU A 17 -7.50 -4.17 -7.17
C LEU A 17 -7.82 -4.60 -8.61
N ASN A 18 -9.02 -5.14 -8.82
CA ASN A 18 -9.57 -5.36 -10.16
C ASN A 18 -10.19 -4.07 -10.73
N GLN A 19 -10.52 -4.08 -12.03
CA GLN A 19 -11.02 -2.88 -12.72
C GLN A 19 -12.34 -2.38 -12.13
N ALA A 20 -13.31 -3.27 -11.89
CA ALA A 20 -14.60 -2.90 -11.31
C ALA A 20 -14.45 -2.19 -9.95
N ARG A 21 -13.52 -2.65 -9.09
CA ARG A 21 -13.19 -1.99 -7.82
C ARG A 21 -12.53 -0.64 -8.04
N LYS A 22 -11.59 -0.53 -8.99
CA LYS A 22 -10.95 0.75 -9.33
C LYS A 22 -11.97 1.78 -9.82
N ASP A 23 -12.94 1.36 -10.62
CA ASP A 23 -14.00 2.21 -11.15
C ASP A 23 -14.92 2.71 -10.04
N SER A 24 -15.37 1.81 -9.16
CA SER A 24 -16.19 2.15 -8.00
C SER A 24 -15.49 3.17 -7.07
N LEU A 25 -14.23 2.92 -6.70
CA LEU A 25 -13.42 3.83 -5.87
C LEU A 25 -13.17 5.18 -6.55
N THR A 26 -13.06 5.20 -7.89
CA THR A 26 -12.93 6.44 -8.67
C THR A 26 -14.23 7.25 -8.66
N THR A 27 -15.38 6.59 -8.78
CA THR A 27 -16.69 7.25 -8.71
C THR A 27 -16.88 7.92 -7.36
N SER A 28 -16.59 7.24 -6.25
CA SER A 28 -16.68 7.83 -4.89
C SER A 28 -15.89 9.15 -4.78
N ARG A 29 -14.63 9.17 -5.26
CA ARG A 29 -13.80 10.38 -5.26
C ARG A 29 -14.37 11.48 -6.15
N LYS A 30 -14.82 11.14 -7.38
CA LYS A 30 -15.38 12.13 -8.31
C LYS A 30 -16.62 12.82 -7.75
N GLU A 31 -17.52 12.07 -7.11
CA GLU A 31 -18.72 12.63 -6.49
C GLU A 31 -18.38 13.51 -5.29
N LEU A 32 -17.40 13.11 -4.46
CA LEU A 32 -16.88 13.98 -3.39
C LEU A 32 -16.32 15.30 -3.92
N ARG A 33 -15.49 15.24 -4.96
CA ARG A 33 -14.94 16.46 -5.59
C ARG A 33 -16.03 17.38 -6.10
N LYS A 34 -17.08 16.84 -6.74
CA LYS A 34 -18.23 17.64 -7.22
C LYS A 34 -18.94 18.32 -6.06
N LYS A 35 -19.22 17.57 -4.99
CA LYS A 35 -19.89 18.09 -3.79
C LYS A 35 -19.09 19.21 -3.12
N ILE A 36 -17.80 18.99 -2.90
CA ILE A 36 -16.93 19.99 -2.27
C ILE A 36 -16.83 21.25 -3.12
N LYS A 37 -16.64 21.12 -4.44
CA LYS A 37 -16.62 22.27 -5.35
C LYS A 37 -17.92 23.06 -5.33
N LYS A 38 -19.07 22.37 -5.30
CA LYS A 38 -20.38 23.01 -5.24
C LYS A 38 -20.51 23.82 -3.94
N TRP A 39 -20.20 23.20 -2.81
CA TRP A 39 -20.29 23.85 -1.50
C TRP A 39 -19.42 25.11 -1.42
N PHE A 40 -18.16 25.04 -1.90
CA PHE A 40 -17.27 26.20 -1.90
C PHE A 40 -17.78 27.34 -2.79
N LYS A 41 -18.32 27.03 -3.98
CA LYS A 41 -18.93 28.05 -4.84
C LYS A 41 -20.12 28.76 -4.19
N GLU A 42 -20.93 28.02 -3.44
CA GLU A 42 -22.16 28.55 -2.83
C GLU A 42 -21.90 29.29 -1.51
N ASN A 43 -20.87 28.90 -0.75
CA ASN A 43 -20.65 29.39 0.62
C ASN A 43 -19.36 30.21 0.80
N LYS A 44 -18.45 30.15 -0.18
CA LYS A 44 -17.08 30.68 -0.13
C LYS A 44 -16.63 31.20 -1.50
N GLN A 45 -17.51 31.97 -2.17
CA GLN A 45 -17.26 32.46 -3.54
C GLN A 45 -16.03 33.37 -3.65
N ASP A 46 -15.77 34.16 -2.61
CA ASP A 46 -14.67 35.14 -2.56
C ASP A 46 -13.34 34.51 -2.11
N GLU A 47 -13.33 33.20 -1.82
CA GLU A 47 -12.17 32.46 -1.35
C GLU A 47 -11.49 31.67 -2.48
N ILE A 48 -10.26 31.22 -2.22
CA ILE A 48 -9.54 30.30 -3.11
C ILE A 48 -10.38 29.03 -3.33
N GLN A 49 -10.68 28.72 -4.58
CA GLN A 49 -11.49 27.56 -4.93
C GLN A 49 -10.66 26.26 -4.94
N PRO A 50 -11.13 25.18 -4.30
CA PRO A 50 -10.33 23.96 -4.13
C PRO A 50 -10.08 23.23 -5.45
N LYS A 51 -8.83 22.81 -5.63
CA LYS A 51 -8.38 21.84 -6.64
C LYS A 51 -8.14 20.49 -5.97
N PHE A 52 -8.02 19.43 -6.78
CA PHE A 52 -7.91 18.08 -6.26
C PHE A 52 -6.85 17.28 -7.00
N HIS A 53 -6.08 16.51 -6.25
CA HIS A 53 -5.13 15.56 -6.81
C HIS A 53 -5.14 14.29 -5.99
N SER A 54 -5.36 13.17 -6.66
CA SER A 54 -5.29 11.87 -6.02
C SER A 54 -3.85 11.56 -5.63
N GLN A 55 -3.65 10.83 -4.53
CA GLN A 55 -2.32 10.51 -4.05
C GLN A 55 -2.29 9.11 -3.40
N GLY A 56 -1.14 8.77 -2.81
CA GLY A 56 -1.00 7.54 -2.03
C GLY A 56 -1.03 6.27 -2.86
N SER A 57 -1.42 5.17 -2.22
CA SER A 57 -1.25 3.84 -2.81
C SER A 57 -2.09 3.55 -4.03
N TYR A 58 -3.19 4.29 -4.21
CA TYR A 58 -4.07 4.14 -5.36
C TYR A 58 -3.35 4.55 -6.64
N GLU A 59 -2.71 5.73 -6.64
CA GLU A 59 -1.94 6.22 -7.79
C GLU A 59 -0.70 5.37 -8.06
N MET A 60 -0.07 4.82 -7.02
CA MET A 60 1.09 3.94 -7.15
C MET A 60 0.75 2.50 -7.55
N ASN A 61 -0.54 2.17 -7.75
CA ASN A 61 -1.01 0.81 -8.06
C ASN A 61 -0.61 -0.23 -6.99
N THR A 62 -0.48 0.20 -5.73
CA THR A 62 -0.13 -0.65 -4.57
C THR A 62 -1.25 -0.75 -3.54
N THR A 63 -2.45 -0.24 -3.83
CA THR A 63 -3.65 -0.54 -3.04
C THR A 63 -3.97 -2.04 -3.13
N ILE A 64 -4.34 -2.63 -1.99
CA ILE A 64 -4.74 -4.04 -1.90
C ILE A 64 -6.24 -4.16 -1.66
N ASN A 65 -6.84 -5.29 -2.05
CA ASN A 65 -8.12 -5.76 -1.55
C ASN A 65 -7.95 -6.09 -0.05
N PRO A 66 -8.56 -5.31 0.86
CA PRO A 66 -8.48 -5.60 2.28
C PRO A 66 -9.18 -6.92 2.57
N ILE A 67 -8.78 -7.59 3.66
CA ILE A 67 -9.56 -8.71 4.20
C ILE A 67 -10.97 -8.19 4.52
N VAL A 68 -11.98 -8.91 4.04
CA VAL A 68 -13.38 -8.55 4.27
C VAL A 68 -13.72 -8.82 5.73
N GLU A 69 -14.21 -7.79 6.41
CA GLU A 69 -14.81 -7.89 7.73
C GLU A 69 -16.34 -7.78 7.59
N TYR A 70 -17.07 -8.08 8.64
CA TYR A 70 -18.54 -7.97 8.64
C TYR A 70 -18.96 -7.11 9.84
N ASP A 71 -19.95 -6.25 9.64
CA ASP A 71 -20.59 -5.54 10.75
C ASP A 71 -21.56 -6.45 11.52
N SER A 72 -22.21 -5.91 12.55
CA SER A 72 -23.20 -6.63 13.37
C SER A 72 -24.37 -7.17 12.58
N ASP A 73 -24.66 -6.56 11.43
CA ASP A 73 -25.83 -6.85 10.60
C ASP A 73 -25.46 -7.79 9.45
N GLY A 74 -24.20 -8.26 9.40
CA GLY A 74 -23.69 -9.16 8.37
C GLY A 74 -23.33 -8.48 7.06
N ASN A 75 -23.25 -7.16 7.01
CA ASN A 75 -22.82 -6.45 5.80
C ASN A 75 -21.30 -6.52 5.65
N ALA A 76 -20.86 -6.81 4.42
CA ALA A 76 -19.44 -6.90 4.11
C ALA A 76 -18.75 -5.54 4.12
N LEU A 77 -17.81 -5.36 5.05
CA LEU A 77 -16.94 -4.20 5.18
C LEU A 77 -15.62 -4.42 4.43
N ARG A 78 -15.28 -3.48 3.56
CA ARG A 78 -14.02 -3.42 2.81
C ARG A 78 -13.35 -2.09 3.11
N LYS A 79 -12.46 -2.10 4.10
CA LYS A 79 -11.75 -0.92 4.60
C LYS A 79 -10.66 -0.42 3.64
N TYR A 80 -11.04 -0.10 2.39
CA TYR A 80 -10.13 0.59 1.48
C TYR A 80 -9.80 1.98 2.03
N ASP A 81 -8.56 2.39 1.77
CA ASP A 81 -8.00 3.68 2.12
C ASP A 81 -7.63 4.41 0.83
N LEU A 82 -8.26 5.56 0.61
CA LEU A 82 -8.06 6.41 -0.56
C LEU A 82 -7.64 7.79 -0.10
N ASP A 83 -6.59 8.32 -0.72
CA ASP A 83 -6.13 9.68 -0.45
C ASP A 83 -6.46 10.58 -1.64
N ASP A 84 -7.16 11.69 -1.40
CA ASP A 84 -7.49 12.68 -2.42
C ASP A 84 -7.26 14.10 -1.90
N GLY A 85 -6.08 14.65 -2.19
CA GLY A 85 -5.66 15.94 -1.66
C GLY A 85 -6.54 17.09 -2.14
N VAL A 86 -6.88 17.99 -1.23
CA VAL A 86 -7.59 19.25 -1.48
C VAL A 86 -6.57 20.38 -1.47
N TYR A 87 -6.41 21.06 -2.61
CA TYR A 87 -5.38 22.08 -2.82
C TYR A 87 -6.01 23.46 -2.95
N PHE A 88 -5.60 24.38 -2.08
CA PHE A 88 -5.82 25.81 -2.20
C PHE A 88 -4.55 26.43 -2.79
N ILE A 89 -4.66 26.98 -4.00
CA ILE A 89 -3.50 27.44 -4.78
C ILE A 89 -3.58 28.96 -4.89
N TYR A 90 -2.59 29.65 -4.34
CA TYR A 90 -2.41 31.08 -4.55
C TYR A 90 -2.14 31.36 -6.03
N SER A 91 -2.91 32.28 -6.61
CA SER A 91 -2.90 32.53 -8.06
C SER A 91 -2.92 34.00 -8.43
N LYS A 92 -3.36 34.88 -7.52
CA LYS A 92 -3.49 36.32 -7.77
C LYS A 92 -3.45 37.10 -6.45
N GLU A 93 -3.13 38.39 -6.57
CA GLU A 93 -3.24 39.34 -5.47
C GLU A 93 -4.68 39.37 -4.92
N GLY A 94 -4.80 39.30 -3.59
CA GLY A 94 -6.06 39.15 -2.87
C GLY A 94 -6.43 37.72 -2.47
N ASP A 95 -5.80 36.69 -3.05
CA ASP A 95 -5.94 35.31 -2.56
C ASP A 95 -5.38 35.23 -1.13
N THR A 96 -6.19 34.74 -0.18
CA THR A 96 -5.81 34.68 1.24
C THR A 96 -5.59 33.24 1.69
N LYS A 97 -4.40 32.97 2.25
CA LYS A 97 -4.11 31.72 2.94
C LYS A 97 -4.89 31.68 4.27
N GLN A 98 -5.91 30.82 4.34
CA GLN A 98 -6.71 30.69 5.55
C GLN A 98 -5.99 29.85 6.62
N SER A 99 -6.45 29.98 7.86
CA SER A 99 -5.94 29.15 8.95
C SER A 99 -6.22 27.66 8.71
N ILE A 100 -5.38 26.79 9.28
CA ILE A 100 -5.55 25.33 9.24
C ILE A 100 -6.95 24.93 9.72
N ASN A 101 -7.41 25.50 10.85
CA ASN A 101 -8.72 25.19 11.40
C ASN A 101 -9.85 25.62 10.46
N THR A 102 -9.72 26.79 9.82
CA THR A 102 -10.71 27.31 8.86
C THR A 102 -10.90 26.37 7.68
N TRP A 103 -9.81 25.97 7.01
CA TRP A 103 -9.94 25.07 5.85
C TRP A 103 -10.34 23.65 6.25
N HIS A 104 -9.88 23.12 7.39
CA HIS A 104 -10.39 21.86 7.92
C HIS A 104 -11.90 21.92 8.19
N GLU A 105 -12.40 23.03 8.75
CA GLU A 105 -13.82 23.24 8.99
C GLU A 105 -14.63 23.30 7.69
N TRP A 106 -14.16 24.07 6.70
CA TRP A 106 -14.88 24.22 5.44
C TRP A 106 -14.91 22.92 4.64
N VAL A 107 -13.79 22.19 4.55
CA VAL A 107 -13.75 20.88 3.90
C VAL A 107 -14.65 19.89 4.64
N PHE A 108 -14.66 19.91 5.98
CA PHE A 108 -15.57 19.08 6.77
C PHE A 108 -17.04 19.37 6.44
N LYS A 109 -17.48 20.62 6.55
CA LYS A 109 -18.86 21.04 6.22
C LYS A 109 -19.24 20.68 4.78
N ALA A 110 -18.31 20.84 3.84
CA ALA A 110 -18.53 20.49 2.44
C ALA A 110 -18.78 18.99 2.21
N THR A 111 -18.38 18.13 3.16
CA THR A 111 -18.58 16.67 3.08
C THR A 111 -19.77 16.15 3.90
N GLU A 112 -20.41 17.00 4.71
CA GLU A 112 -21.54 16.59 5.57
C GLU A 112 -22.66 15.93 4.76
N ASN A 113 -23.23 14.85 5.31
CA ASN A 113 -24.30 14.08 4.66
C ASN A 113 -23.93 13.53 3.28
N HIS A 114 -22.64 13.32 2.96
CA HIS A 114 -22.27 12.69 1.68
C HIS A 114 -22.61 11.19 1.64
N THR A 115 -22.40 10.49 2.75
CA THR A 115 -22.53 9.02 2.83
C THR A 115 -23.57 8.57 3.86
N GLY A 116 -24.34 9.50 4.43
CA GLY A 116 -25.20 9.26 5.59
C GLY A 116 -24.44 9.05 6.91
N LYS A 117 -23.10 9.07 6.90
CA LYS A 117 -22.23 9.10 8.09
C LYS A 117 -21.50 10.44 8.15
N ASN A 118 -21.23 10.91 9.37
CA ASN A 118 -20.43 12.11 9.58
C ASN A 118 -18.97 11.85 9.17
N SER A 119 -18.37 12.84 8.51
CA SER A 119 -16.92 12.87 8.30
C SER A 119 -16.18 12.96 9.63
N ILE A 120 -14.89 12.68 9.62
CA ILE A 120 -14.02 12.70 10.80
C ILE A 120 -12.87 13.65 10.54
N LYS A 121 -12.67 14.66 11.39
CA LYS A 121 -11.47 15.52 11.33
C LYS A 121 -10.28 14.76 11.95
N LYS A 122 -9.29 14.45 11.12
CA LYS A 122 -7.99 13.91 11.56
C LYS A 122 -6.97 15.04 11.66
N THR A 123 -5.75 14.72 12.06
CA THR A 123 -4.67 15.70 12.23
C THR A 123 -4.27 16.36 10.91
N THR A 124 -4.27 15.61 9.82
CA THR A 124 -3.80 16.07 8.49
C THR A 124 -4.90 16.14 7.43
N CYS A 125 -6.06 15.52 7.68
CA CYS A 125 -7.11 15.37 6.68
C CYS A 125 -8.52 15.40 7.28
N VAL A 126 -9.51 15.58 6.41
CA VAL A 126 -10.91 15.22 6.68
C VAL A 126 -11.18 13.84 6.08
N ARG A 127 -11.59 12.88 6.89
CA ARG A 127 -11.90 11.51 6.48
C ARG A 127 -13.39 11.34 6.24
N VAL A 128 -13.78 11.00 5.02
CA VAL A 128 -15.17 10.64 4.68
C VAL A 128 -15.33 9.13 4.71
N VAL A 129 -16.25 8.61 5.53
CA VAL A 129 -16.46 7.17 5.73
C VAL A 129 -17.70 6.70 4.97
N PHE A 130 -17.58 5.62 4.21
CA PHE A 130 -18.66 5.01 3.45
C PHE A 130 -19.31 3.84 4.21
N SER A 131 -20.51 3.44 3.79
CA SER A 131 -21.28 2.38 4.45
C SER A 131 -20.60 1.02 4.39
N ASP A 132 -19.97 0.69 3.26
CA ASP A 132 -19.17 -0.53 3.06
C ASP A 132 -17.78 -0.47 3.73
N GLY A 133 -17.51 0.54 4.56
CA GLY A 133 -16.31 0.64 5.39
C GLY A 133 -15.09 1.26 4.73
N HIS A 134 -15.10 1.56 3.43
CA HIS A 134 -14.01 2.33 2.84
C HIS A 134 -14.05 3.79 3.29
N HIS A 135 -12.91 4.47 3.17
CA HIS A 135 -12.83 5.90 3.42
C HIS A 135 -12.03 6.63 2.35
N VAL A 136 -12.35 7.92 2.20
CA VAL A 136 -11.57 8.88 1.43
C VAL A 136 -11.03 9.92 2.40
N ASP A 137 -9.70 9.95 2.52
CA ASP A 137 -8.98 10.98 3.25
C ASP A 137 -8.71 12.16 2.34
N LEU A 138 -9.09 13.35 2.82
CA LEU A 138 -8.94 14.63 2.15
C LEU A 138 -7.86 15.45 2.85
N PRO A 139 -6.56 15.15 2.66
CA PRO A 139 -5.50 15.99 3.18
C PRO A 139 -5.54 17.36 2.53
N ILE A 140 -5.31 18.39 3.32
CA ILE A 140 -5.50 19.78 2.89
C ILE A 140 -4.15 20.42 2.67
N TYR A 141 -3.95 20.99 1.49
CA TYR A 141 -2.71 21.61 1.08
C TYR A 141 -2.90 23.07 0.69
N TYR A 142 -1.89 23.86 0.99
CA TYR A 142 -1.67 25.17 0.40
C TYR A 142 -0.54 25.09 -0.63
N LYS A 143 -0.66 25.84 -1.72
CA LYS A 143 0.40 25.99 -2.71
C LYS A 143 0.61 27.44 -3.08
N GLU A 144 1.85 27.90 -2.95
CA GLU A 144 2.31 29.25 -3.33
C GLU A 144 3.75 29.16 -3.83
N ASP A 145 4.05 29.80 -4.96
CA ASP A 145 5.38 29.85 -5.59
C ASP A 145 6.09 28.49 -5.73
N GLY A 146 5.30 27.44 -5.98
CA GLY A 146 5.80 26.06 -6.14
C GLY A 146 6.02 25.30 -4.82
N THR A 147 5.95 25.98 -3.68
CA THR A 147 5.98 25.36 -2.35
C THR A 147 4.62 24.74 -2.05
N ILE A 148 4.61 23.50 -1.54
CA ILE A 148 3.38 22.79 -1.14
C ILE A 148 3.49 22.46 0.35
N GLU A 149 2.49 22.90 1.11
CA GLU A 149 2.42 22.69 2.55
C GLU A 149 1.13 21.96 2.93
N LEU A 150 1.25 20.96 3.80
CA LEU A 150 0.15 20.21 4.40
C LEU A 150 -0.33 20.91 5.67
N ALA A 151 -1.64 21.07 5.79
CA ALA A 151 -2.30 21.64 6.95
C ALA A 151 -2.34 20.63 8.13
N HIS A 152 -1.35 20.67 9.02
CA HIS A 152 -1.24 19.75 10.16
C HIS A 152 -1.73 20.40 11.47
N LYS A 153 -2.87 19.92 12.00
CA LYS A 153 -3.54 20.54 13.17
C LYS A 153 -2.70 20.64 14.45
N SER A 154 -1.65 19.84 14.60
CA SER A 154 -0.77 19.87 15.78
C SER A 154 0.67 20.28 15.51
N LYS A 155 1.08 20.45 14.25
CA LYS A 155 2.48 20.78 13.87
C LYS A 155 2.54 21.96 12.89
N ASP A 156 1.43 22.68 12.73
CA ASP A 156 1.27 23.78 11.78
C ASP A 156 1.45 23.35 10.30
N TRP A 157 1.78 24.29 9.41
CA TRP A 157 2.07 24.02 8.00
C TRP A 157 3.35 23.21 7.83
N LEU A 158 3.24 22.02 7.25
CA LEU A 158 4.38 21.13 7.00
C LEU A 158 4.66 21.05 5.51
N LEU A 159 5.89 21.33 5.10
CA LEU A 159 6.33 21.11 3.73
C LEU A 159 6.10 19.64 3.33
N SER A 160 5.31 19.38 2.29
CA SER A 160 4.94 18.01 1.89
C SER A 160 4.48 17.98 0.44
N ASP A 161 5.15 17.18 -0.38
CA ASP A 161 4.82 17.03 -1.80
C ASP A 161 4.52 15.56 -2.15
N PRO A 162 3.24 15.16 -2.10
CA PRO A 162 2.80 13.80 -2.45
C PRO A 162 3.10 13.44 -3.90
N LYS A 163 3.17 14.43 -4.81
CA LYS A 163 3.48 14.22 -6.22
C LYS A 163 4.94 13.79 -6.39
N LYS A 164 5.88 14.41 -5.66
CA LYS A 164 7.28 13.97 -5.67
C LYS A 164 7.43 12.53 -5.20
N PHE A 165 6.70 12.11 -4.15
CA PHE A 165 6.74 10.72 -3.71
C PHE A 165 6.22 9.75 -4.77
N TYR A 166 5.12 10.10 -5.44
CA TYR A 166 4.60 9.34 -6.58
C TYR A 166 5.64 9.26 -7.70
N GLU A 167 6.27 10.36 -8.10
CA GLU A 167 7.28 10.39 -9.17
C GLU A 167 8.51 9.57 -8.82
N TRP A 168 8.99 9.67 -7.57
CA TRP A 168 10.08 8.85 -7.03
C TRP A 168 9.75 7.36 -7.15
N PHE A 169 8.63 6.91 -6.60
CA PHE A 169 8.27 5.49 -6.63
C PHE A 169 8.11 4.98 -8.07
N ASN A 170 7.49 5.76 -8.96
CA ASN A 170 7.34 5.40 -10.36
C ASN A 170 8.66 5.39 -11.14
N LYS A 171 9.63 6.22 -10.75
CA LYS A 171 10.99 6.16 -11.29
C LYS A 171 11.68 4.86 -10.86
N GLU A 172 11.66 4.55 -9.56
CA GLU A 172 12.32 3.35 -9.01
C GLU A 172 11.75 2.07 -9.61
N LYS A 173 10.42 1.97 -9.76
CA LYS A 173 9.77 0.76 -10.27
C LYS A 173 10.03 0.47 -11.75
N LYS A 174 10.50 1.46 -12.56
CA LYS A 174 10.80 1.25 -13.99
C LYS A 174 11.88 0.18 -14.21
N SER A 175 12.86 0.11 -13.31
CA SER A 175 13.94 -0.89 -13.35
C SER A 175 13.71 -2.06 -12.38
N ARG A 176 12.65 -2.01 -11.57
CA ARG A 176 12.35 -2.97 -10.50
C ARG A 176 10.98 -3.60 -10.74
N SER A 177 10.91 -4.49 -11.73
CA SER A 177 9.65 -5.04 -12.27
C SER A 177 8.75 -5.69 -11.21
N ARG A 178 9.32 -6.24 -10.14
CA ARG A 178 8.59 -6.92 -9.06
C ARG A 178 8.27 -6.01 -7.86
N LEU A 179 8.75 -4.76 -7.84
CA LEU A 179 8.64 -3.87 -6.68
C LEU A 179 7.19 -3.64 -6.26
N GLU A 180 6.28 -3.38 -7.20
CA GLU A 180 4.87 -3.17 -6.84
C GLU A 180 4.25 -4.42 -6.18
N ALA A 181 4.58 -5.61 -6.67
CA ALA A 181 4.07 -6.87 -6.14
C ALA A 181 4.62 -7.13 -4.73
N ILE A 182 5.91 -6.86 -4.52
CA ILE A 182 6.53 -6.95 -3.18
C ILE A 182 5.85 -5.99 -2.20
N VAL A 183 5.63 -4.73 -2.59
CA VAL A 183 4.93 -3.74 -1.76
C VAL A 183 3.50 -4.20 -1.44
N ARG A 184 2.76 -4.74 -2.42
CA ARG A 184 1.42 -5.30 -2.19
C ARG A 184 1.45 -6.48 -1.23
N CYS A 185 2.42 -7.40 -1.37
CA CYS A 185 2.60 -8.53 -0.46
C CYS A 185 2.88 -8.08 0.99
N LEU A 186 3.78 -7.09 1.19
CA LEU A 186 4.04 -6.52 2.52
C LEU A 186 2.80 -5.86 3.13
N LYS A 187 2.02 -5.13 2.33
CA LYS A 187 0.77 -4.52 2.79
C LYS A 187 -0.29 -5.58 3.13
N ALA A 188 -0.34 -6.67 2.37
CA ALA A 188 -1.24 -7.78 2.63
C ALA A 188 -0.86 -8.55 3.90
N TRP A 189 0.44 -8.77 4.13
CA TRP A 189 1.00 -9.27 5.39
C TRP A 189 0.58 -8.39 6.56
N LYS A 190 0.83 -7.07 6.48
CA LYS A 190 0.39 -6.10 7.50
C LYS A 190 -1.09 -6.26 7.83
N ASN A 191 -1.93 -6.25 6.79
CA ASN A 191 -3.38 -6.35 6.95
C ASN A 191 -3.79 -7.65 7.67
N PHE A 192 -3.16 -8.79 7.36
CA PHE A 192 -3.43 -10.05 8.04
C PHE A 192 -2.95 -10.04 9.50
N ARG A 193 -1.72 -9.55 9.75
CA ARG A 193 -1.13 -9.54 11.10
C ARG A 193 -1.90 -8.63 12.07
N GLU A 194 -2.31 -7.45 11.62
CA GLU A 194 -3.12 -6.53 12.43
C GLU A 194 -4.57 -7.01 12.60
N LEU A 195 -5.10 -7.79 11.66
CA LEU A 195 -6.40 -8.45 11.85
C LEU A 195 -6.32 -9.53 12.93
N LYS A 196 -5.22 -10.30 12.98
CA LYS A 196 -5.00 -11.34 14.00
C LYS A 196 -4.68 -10.76 15.39
N ASN A 197 -4.06 -9.59 15.44
CA ASN A 197 -3.77 -8.88 16.67
C ASN A 197 -4.04 -7.38 16.48
N SER A 198 -5.21 -6.92 16.94
CA SER A 198 -5.64 -5.52 16.80
C SER A 198 -4.80 -4.52 17.59
N ASN A 199 -4.03 -4.99 18.59
CA ASN A 199 -3.08 -4.17 19.35
C ASN A 199 -1.77 -3.95 18.61
N LEU A 200 -1.43 -4.81 17.63
CA LEU A 200 -0.23 -4.65 16.82
C LEU A 200 -0.36 -3.41 15.91
N LYS A 201 0.71 -2.59 15.87
CA LYS A 201 0.80 -1.39 15.02
C LYS A 201 2.05 -1.43 14.14
N LEU A 202 1.92 -2.12 13.00
CA LEU A 202 3.00 -2.24 12.03
C LEU A 202 3.19 -0.93 11.25
N PRO A 203 4.33 -0.76 10.54
CA PRO A 203 4.53 0.38 9.66
C PRO A 203 3.40 0.50 8.62
N SER A 204 2.98 1.72 8.38
CA SER A 204 2.03 2.14 7.35
C SER A 204 2.43 1.65 5.96
N GLY A 205 1.48 1.68 5.03
CA GLY A 205 1.77 1.37 3.63
C GLY A 205 2.82 2.30 3.01
N PHE A 206 2.92 3.54 3.49
CA PHE A 206 3.95 4.50 3.09
C PHE A 206 5.34 4.04 3.53
N GLU A 207 5.51 3.74 4.83
CA GLU A 207 6.76 3.24 5.40
C GLU A 207 7.20 1.91 4.76
N LEU A 208 6.28 0.97 4.57
CA LEU A 208 6.58 -0.30 3.90
C LEU A 208 6.99 -0.12 2.43
N THR A 209 6.45 0.91 1.76
CA THR A 209 6.86 1.24 0.38
C THR A 209 8.29 1.74 0.35
N ILE A 210 8.69 2.62 1.28
CA ILE A 210 10.06 3.12 1.41
C ILE A 210 11.03 1.98 1.69
N LEU A 211 10.74 1.16 2.72
CA LEU A 211 11.59 0.03 3.12
C LEU A 211 11.79 -0.95 1.96
N ALA A 212 10.72 -1.34 1.26
CA ALA A 212 10.79 -2.25 0.12
C ALA A 212 11.57 -1.66 -1.06
N THR A 213 11.43 -0.36 -1.31
CA THR A 213 12.10 0.30 -2.42
C THR A 213 13.61 0.42 -2.16
N ASN A 214 14.00 0.82 -0.95
CA ASN A 214 15.41 1.02 -0.59
C ASN A 214 16.18 -0.29 -0.44
N ASN A 215 15.50 -1.38 -0.07
CA ASN A 215 16.11 -2.69 0.15
C ASN A 215 15.72 -3.71 -0.94
N TYR A 216 15.23 -3.23 -2.09
CA TYR A 216 14.78 -4.09 -3.17
C TYR A 216 15.89 -5.03 -3.65
N CYS A 217 15.59 -6.33 -3.64
CA CYS A 217 16.45 -7.36 -4.20
C CYS A 217 15.69 -8.09 -5.31
N ASP A 218 16.21 -8.03 -6.54
CA ASP A 218 15.62 -8.79 -7.64
C ASP A 218 16.03 -10.27 -7.60
N ALA A 219 15.25 -11.09 -8.30
CA ALA A 219 15.52 -12.50 -8.52
C ALA A 219 14.76 -13.00 -9.75
N ASP A 220 14.95 -14.25 -10.13
CA ASP A 220 14.27 -14.85 -11.29
C ASP A 220 12.75 -14.93 -11.09
N ASN A 221 12.28 -14.92 -9.84
CA ASN A 221 10.90 -15.16 -9.47
C ASN A 221 10.45 -14.32 -8.27
N LEU A 222 9.12 -14.14 -8.12
CA LEU A 222 8.55 -13.26 -7.09
C LEU A 222 8.75 -13.78 -5.67
N ASP A 223 8.67 -15.11 -5.47
CA ASP A 223 8.92 -15.75 -4.17
C ASP A 223 10.32 -15.39 -3.65
N GLU A 224 11.35 -15.65 -4.46
CA GLU A 224 12.73 -15.37 -4.10
C GLU A 224 13.02 -13.87 -3.96
N ALA A 225 12.51 -13.03 -4.87
CA ALA A 225 12.68 -11.58 -4.80
C ALA A 225 12.05 -11.00 -3.51
N PHE A 226 10.87 -11.48 -3.14
CA PHE A 226 10.20 -11.12 -1.90
C PHE A 226 11.01 -11.55 -0.67
N ARG A 227 11.46 -12.82 -0.63
CA ARG A 227 12.28 -13.34 0.48
C ARG A 227 13.60 -12.57 0.63
N LYS A 228 14.33 -12.35 -0.46
CA LYS A 228 15.59 -11.57 -0.43
C LYS A 228 15.37 -10.13 0.02
N THR A 229 14.30 -9.49 -0.44
CA THR A 229 13.95 -8.12 -0.01
C THR A 229 13.62 -8.07 1.48
N ILE A 230 12.87 -9.03 2.02
CA ILE A 230 12.62 -9.11 3.47
C ILE A 230 13.92 -9.28 4.26
N ILE A 231 14.81 -10.17 3.81
CA ILE A 231 16.12 -10.38 4.47
C ILE A 231 16.93 -9.08 4.46
N ALA A 232 16.93 -8.33 3.36
CA ALA A 232 17.61 -7.06 3.25
C ALA A 232 17.03 -5.99 4.20
N ILE A 233 15.68 -5.86 4.25
CA ILE A 233 15.01 -4.95 5.19
C ILE A 233 15.34 -5.31 6.65
N ASP A 234 15.21 -6.59 7.01
CA ASP A 234 15.49 -7.06 8.38
C ASP A 234 16.96 -6.79 8.76
N LYS A 235 17.89 -7.05 7.83
CA LYS A 235 19.30 -6.74 8.04
C LYS A 235 19.53 -5.23 8.26
N GLU A 236 18.90 -4.36 7.48
CA GLU A 236 19.05 -2.91 7.61
C GLU A 236 18.55 -2.43 8.97
N LEU A 237 17.31 -2.80 9.33
CA LEU A 237 16.65 -2.33 10.54
C LEU A 237 17.32 -2.82 11.85
N ASN A 238 18.02 -3.96 11.80
CA ASN A 238 18.70 -4.53 12.96
C ASN A 238 20.18 -4.11 13.09
N LYS A 239 20.72 -3.27 12.19
CA LYS A 239 22.05 -2.67 12.41
C LYS A 239 22.05 -1.78 13.64
N TYR A 240 23.22 -1.54 14.21
CA TYR A 240 23.38 -0.52 15.25
C TYR A 240 22.92 0.84 14.71
N GLY A 241 21.89 1.43 15.33
CA GLY A 241 21.26 2.66 14.85
C GLY A 241 20.46 2.51 13.54
N GLY A 242 20.18 1.28 13.09
CA GLY A 242 19.55 1.00 11.80
C GLY A 242 18.03 1.12 11.76
N PHE A 243 17.37 1.27 12.91
CA PHE A 243 15.92 1.46 12.99
C PHE A 243 15.53 2.90 12.60
N ILE A 244 15.69 3.22 11.32
CA ILE A 244 15.47 4.53 10.73
C ILE A 244 14.72 4.32 9.41
N CYS A 245 13.77 5.20 9.11
CA CYS A 245 13.10 5.21 7.83
C CYS A 245 13.09 6.63 7.27
N LEU A 246 14.10 6.96 6.45
CA LEU A 246 14.23 8.29 5.87
C LEU A 246 13.27 8.49 4.70
N ARG A 247 12.51 9.58 4.73
CA ARG A 247 11.67 9.99 3.62
C ARG A 247 12.55 10.32 2.40
N PRO A 248 12.29 9.71 1.22
CA PRO A 248 13.11 9.92 0.01
C PRO A 248 12.78 11.22 -0.74
N THR A 249 11.76 11.95 -0.31
CA THR A 249 11.23 13.14 -0.97
C THR A 249 10.81 14.16 0.07
N THR A 250 10.22 15.27 -0.36
CA THR A 250 9.87 16.40 0.50
C THR A 250 9.01 16.05 1.74
N PRO A 251 9.44 16.41 2.97
CA PRO A 251 10.78 16.93 3.34
C PRO A 251 11.81 15.79 3.36
N GLU A 252 12.88 15.93 2.57
CA GLU A 252 13.85 14.85 2.37
C GLU A 252 14.63 14.58 3.66
N ASN A 253 14.92 13.31 3.93
CA ASN A 253 15.63 12.84 5.12
C ASN A 253 14.89 13.03 6.46
N GLU A 254 13.60 13.33 6.44
CA GLU A 254 12.76 13.18 7.64
C GLU A 254 12.74 11.70 8.05
N ASP A 255 13.17 11.39 9.29
CA ASP A 255 13.00 10.04 9.85
C ASP A 255 11.56 9.84 10.31
N ILE A 256 10.80 9.08 9.54
CA ILE A 256 9.38 8.84 9.83
C ILE A 256 9.19 7.81 10.96
N PHE A 257 10.26 7.16 11.43
CA PHE A 257 10.24 6.29 12.62
C PHE A 257 10.58 7.02 13.92
N GLU A 258 11.01 8.28 13.89
CA GLU A 258 11.45 9.03 15.09
C GLU A 258 10.38 9.01 16.22
N GLY A 259 9.09 9.04 15.86
CA GLY A 259 7.99 9.01 16.82
C GLY A 259 7.57 7.61 17.32
N TYR A 260 8.27 6.54 16.95
CA TYR A 260 7.93 5.19 17.40
C TYR A 260 8.30 5.00 18.86
N SER A 261 7.37 4.45 19.65
CA SER A 261 7.70 3.96 20.99
C SER A 261 8.59 2.72 20.91
N GLU A 262 9.36 2.47 21.96
CA GLU A 262 10.21 1.29 22.06
C GLU A 262 9.39 -0.02 21.94
N THR A 263 8.19 -0.05 22.52
CA THR A 263 7.24 -1.17 22.34
C THR A 263 6.88 -1.37 20.87
N ARG A 264 6.48 -0.30 20.16
CA ARG A 264 6.09 -0.40 18.74
C ARG A 264 7.26 -0.86 17.87
N LYS A 265 8.47 -0.35 18.14
CA LYS A 265 9.71 -0.78 17.48
C LYS A 265 9.95 -2.28 17.69
N ASN A 266 9.92 -2.74 18.93
CA ASN A 266 10.17 -4.16 19.26
C ASN A 266 9.09 -5.09 18.70
N ASP A 267 7.82 -4.67 18.74
CA ASP A 267 6.71 -5.41 18.11
C ASP A 267 6.89 -5.51 16.60
N PHE A 268 7.31 -4.43 15.94
CA PHE A 268 7.59 -4.44 14.51
C PHE A 268 8.77 -5.36 14.18
N LEU A 269 9.93 -5.16 14.82
CA LEU A 269 11.13 -5.96 14.56
C LEU A 269 10.89 -7.46 14.80
N SER A 270 10.25 -7.82 15.90
CA SER A 270 9.94 -9.22 16.21
C SER A 270 8.94 -9.83 15.21
N THR A 271 7.88 -9.10 14.86
CA THR A 271 6.89 -9.57 13.88
C THR A 271 7.49 -9.69 12.48
N PHE A 272 8.37 -8.77 12.09
CA PHE A 272 9.04 -8.80 10.80
C PHE A 272 10.10 -9.90 10.72
N LYS A 273 10.83 -10.16 11.82
CA LYS A 273 11.73 -11.32 11.93
C LYS A 273 10.96 -12.63 11.73
N ASN A 274 9.77 -12.77 12.30
CA ASN A 274 8.94 -13.96 12.10
C ASN A 274 8.52 -14.14 10.63
N LEU A 275 8.16 -13.06 9.93
CA LEU A 275 7.90 -13.10 8.49
C LEU A 275 9.13 -13.61 7.72
N LYS A 276 10.32 -13.06 8.00
CA LYS A 276 11.58 -13.49 7.38
C LYS A 276 11.83 -14.98 7.61
N ASP A 277 11.78 -15.41 8.86
CA ASP A 277 12.10 -16.79 9.25
C ASP A 277 11.12 -17.79 8.64
N ASP A 278 9.81 -17.47 8.59
CA ASP A 278 8.83 -18.34 7.95
C ASP A 278 8.95 -18.36 6.41
N CYS A 279 9.36 -17.25 5.77
CA CYS A 279 9.70 -17.24 4.34
C CYS A 279 10.93 -18.11 4.04
N ILE A 280 11.94 -18.11 4.91
CA ILE A 280 13.12 -18.99 4.78
C ILE A 280 12.69 -20.44 4.96
N LYS A 281 11.97 -20.77 6.03
CA LYS A 281 11.46 -22.13 6.28
C LYS A 281 10.62 -22.66 5.12
N ALA A 282 9.70 -21.84 4.59
CA ALA A 282 8.90 -22.22 3.43
C ALA A 282 9.77 -22.53 2.20
N SER A 283 10.85 -21.78 1.98
CA SER A 283 11.81 -22.04 0.90
C SER A 283 12.68 -23.28 1.14
N GLU A 284 12.76 -23.75 2.39
CA GLU A 284 13.46 -24.97 2.80
C GLU A 284 12.57 -26.22 2.73
N GLU A 285 11.30 -26.07 2.43
CA GLU A 285 10.41 -27.21 2.20
C GLU A 285 10.58 -27.80 0.80
N LYS A 286 10.46 -29.13 0.70
CA LYS A 286 10.48 -29.83 -0.60
C LYS A 286 9.11 -29.90 -1.26
N ASN A 287 8.05 -29.87 -0.45
CA ASN A 287 6.67 -30.06 -0.85
C ASN A 287 5.95 -28.70 -0.96
N PHE A 288 5.31 -28.41 -2.10
CA PHE A 288 4.67 -27.11 -2.34
C PHE A 288 3.51 -26.83 -1.37
N LYS A 289 2.73 -27.84 -1.03
CA LYS A 289 1.63 -27.71 -0.06
C LYS A 289 2.17 -27.33 1.32
N LYS A 290 3.14 -28.08 1.86
CA LYS A 290 3.75 -27.78 3.17
C LYS A 290 4.37 -26.39 3.21
N ALA A 291 5.13 -26.03 2.17
CA ALA A 291 5.72 -24.70 2.01
C ALA A 291 4.65 -23.60 2.08
N SER A 292 3.55 -23.76 1.33
CA SER A 292 2.46 -22.79 1.31
C SER A 292 1.67 -22.73 2.62
N GLU A 293 1.47 -23.86 3.31
CA GLU A 293 0.75 -23.93 4.58
C GLU A 293 1.45 -23.10 5.67
N ILE A 294 2.79 -23.10 5.71
CA ILE A 294 3.57 -22.23 6.61
C ILE A 294 3.18 -20.76 6.41
N LEU A 295 3.11 -20.30 5.16
CA LEU A 295 2.82 -18.91 4.80
C LEU A 295 1.34 -18.55 5.02
N ILE A 296 0.43 -19.46 4.72
CA ILE A 296 -1.02 -19.30 4.94
C ILE A 296 -1.30 -19.15 6.43
N ASP A 297 -0.82 -20.09 7.24
CA ASP A 297 -1.21 -20.18 8.66
C ASP A 297 -0.60 -19.05 9.48
N LYS A 298 0.61 -18.60 9.11
CA LYS A 298 1.39 -17.68 9.94
C LYS A 298 1.45 -16.25 9.41
N GLN A 299 1.46 -16.05 8.08
CA GLN A 299 1.88 -14.75 7.51
C GLN A 299 0.82 -14.05 6.64
N PHE A 300 0.01 -14.78 5.87
CA PHE A 300 -0.88 -14.16 4.87
C PHE A 300 -2.36 -14.55 4.97
N GLY A 301 -2.68 -15.63 5.69
CA GLY A 301 -4.04 -16.16 5.77
C GLY A 301 -4.51 -16.83 4.49
N SER A 302 -5.81 -17.07 4.41
CA SER A 302 -6.47 -17.82 3.34
C SER A 302 -6.40 -17.17 1.95
N ARG A 303 -5.99 -15.90 1.85
CA ARG A 303 -5.73 -15.23 0.56
C ARG A 303 -4.47 -15.77 -0.12
N PHE A 304 -3.53 -16.34 0.62
CA PHE A 304 -2.37 -16.97 0.01
C PHE A 304 -2.78 -18.36 -0.51
N PRO A 305 -2.52 -18.69 -1.78
CA PRO A 305 -3.02 -19.92 -2.37
C PRO A 305 -2.23 -21.13 -1.88
N LYS A 306 -2.97 -22.21 -1.66
CA LYS A 306 -2.40 -23.52 -1.29
C LYS A 306 -1.69 -24.15 -2.49
N GLY A 307 -0.45 -24.58 -2.27
CA GLY A 307 0.36 -25.32 -3.23
C GLY A 307 -0.15 -26.74 -3.46
N GLU A 308 0.29 -27.35 -4.56
CA GLU A 308 -0.01 -28.75 -4.86
C GLU A 308 0.67 -29.69 -3.85
N ASP A 309 0.02 -30.79 -3.50
CA ASP A 309 0.63 -31.82 -2.63
C ASP A 309 1.61 -32.69 -3.43
N LYS A 310 2.71 -32.07 -3.83
CA LYS A 310 3.78 -32.65 -4.65
C LYS A 310 5.12 -32.10 -4.20
N ASP A 311 6.14 -32.94 -4.34
CA ASP A 311 7.52 -32.53 -4.15
C ASP A 311 8.09 -31.93 -5.44
N GLU A 312 9.01 -30.97 -5.29
CA GLU A 312 9.63 -30.28 -6.41
C GLU A 312 10.37 -31.24 -7.35
N GLN A 313 11.06 -32.26 -6.82
CA GLN A 313 11.74 -33.26 -7.63
C GLN A 313 10.77 -34.01 -8.55
N SER A 314 9.62 -34.42 -8.02
CA SER A 314 8.59 -35.14 -8.79
C SER A 314 8.02 -34.27 -9.91
N LYS A 315 7.82 -32.97 -9.63
CA LYS A 315 7.35 -31.99 -10.63
C LYS A 315 8.41 -31.72 -11.70
N SER A 316 9.68 -31.61 -11.30
CA SER A 316 10.82 -31.41 -12.21
C SER A 316 10.99 -32.60 -13.15
N ASN A 317 10.90 -33.83 -12.64
CA ASN A 317 10.98 -35.04 -13.43
C ASN A 317 9.82 -35.13 -14.45
N ALA A 318 8.58 -34.89 -14.01
CA ALA A 318 7.42 -34.88 -14.91
C ALA A 318 7.54 -33.83 -16.02
N LEU A 319 8.12 -32.66 -15.72
CA LEU A 319 8.37 -31.63 -16.73
C LEU A 319 9.44 -32.08 -17.74
N LYS A 320 10.54 -32.68 -17.28
CA LYS A 320 11.58 -33.23 -18.15
C LYS A 320 11.03 -34.30 -19.08
N GLU A 321 10.22 -35.22 -18.56
CA GLU A 321 9.54 -36.25 -19.34
C GLU A 321 8.60 -35.64 -20.38
N SER A 322 7.78 -34.66 -19.99
CA SER A 322 6.88 -33.96 -20.91
C SER A 322 7.63 -33.21 -22.02
N LEU A 323 8.75 -32.56 -21.70
CA LEU A 323 9.60 -31.88 -22.69
C LEU A 323 10.27 -32.89 -23.64
N ALA A 324 10.75 -34.02 -23.13
CA ALA A 324 11.35 -35.08 -23.94
C ALA A 324 10.34 -35.69 -24.93
N LEU A 325 9.08 -35.81 -24.52
CA LEU A 325 7.97 -36.26 -25.39
C LEU A 325 7.56 -35.20 -26.42
N ALA A 326 7.74 -33.90 -26.12
CA ALA A 326 7.41 -32.79 -27.01
C ALA A 326 8.48 -32.50 -28.07
N THR A 327 9.73 -32.93 -27.85
CA THR A 327 10.78 -32.84 -28.88
C THR A 327 10.48 -33.78 -30.05
N ILE A 328 10.04 -33.21 -31.17
CA ILE A 328 9.90 -33.90 -32.46
C ILE A 328 11.27 -34.49 -32.84
N LYS A 329 11.36 -35.82 -32.97
CA LYS A 329 12.54 -36.47 -33.57
C LYS A 329 12.69 -35.93 -35.00
N PRO A 330 13.83 -35.32 -35.38
CA PRO A 330 14.05 -34.90 -36.76
C PRO A 330 13.90 -36.12 -37.67
N LYS A 331 13.08 -35.98 -38.73
CA LYS A 331 12.95 -37.02 -39.75
C LYS A 331 14.35 -37.26 -40.36
N PRO A 332 14.82 -38.51 -40.47
CA PRO A 332 16.05 -38.77 -41.20
C PRO A 332 15.85 -38.28 -42.63
N TYR A 333 16.74 -37.41 -43.10
CA TYR A 333 16.80 -37.06 -44.51
C TYR A 333 17.09 -38.35 -45.28
N ALA A 334 16.18 -38.73 -46.18
CA ALA A 334 16.42 -39.85 -47.08
C ALA A 334 17.62 -39.48 -47.97
N SER A 335 18.64 -40.32 -47.91
CA SER A 335 19.85 -40.29 -48.76
C SER A 335 19.55 -40.71 -50.18
#